data_AF-A0A177E2H0-F1
#
_entry.id   AF-A0A177E2H0-F1
#
_cell.length_a   1.000
_cell.length_b   1.000
_cell.length_c   1.000
_cell.angle_alpha   90.00
_cell.angle_beta   90.00
_cell.angle_gamma   90.00
#
_symmetry.space_group_name_H-M   'P 1'
#
loop_
_entity.id
_entity.type
_entity.pdbx_description
1 polymer ?
#
loop_
_entity_poly.entity_id
_entity_poly.type
_entity_poly.pdbx_seq_one_letter_code
_entity_poly.pdbx_strand_id
1 'polypeptide(L)'
;MHSGTKDRYVSNHEGMHQRKSGAPSRPSTFSSIPIRNAASSSKSYNGSRKPSRSSSSNNTPAELDTSLPKNFPKPLTCHFWHQNGRCSKRDVDCAYAHYDTGFISSAPVTPLGASEAFAGRNIDKYAKKLDMPMPLLADLQKRENIVAGGEAELEERQQTLRRQEDEVKDRESTVLRREIEVDEKERNVERTTASLVRKRRELKILEKSIKRREEALREKMI
;
A
#
# COMPACT_ATOMS: atom_id res chain seq x y z
N MET A 1 -9.15 59.60 59.29
CA MET A 1 -9.34 58.27 59.88
C MET A 1 -9.38 57.28 58.71
N HIS A 2 -8.23 56.77 58.24
CA HIS A 2 -7.65 55.46 58.61
C HIS A 2 -8.74 54.36 58.52
N SER A 3 -8.78 53.36 57.65
CA SER A 3 -7.79 52.55 56.89
C SER A 3 -8.63 51.75 55.85
N GLY A 4 -8.20 51.23 54.69
CA GLY A 4 -6.89 50.70 54.29
C GLY A 4 -6.85 49.16 54.37
N THR A 5 -7.47 48.44 53.43
CA THR A 5 -7.28 46.99 53.14
C THR A 5 -7.64 46.77 51.66
N LYS A 6 -6.76 46.62 50.66
CA LYS A 6 -5.58 45.76 50.43
C LYS A 6 -5.86 44.24 50.42
N ASP A 7 -5.69 43.70 49.22
CA ASP A 7 -5.08 42.42 48.85
C ASP A 7 -5.83 41.11 49.07
N ARG A 8 -6.25 40.49 47.95
CA ARG A 8 -5.78 39.14 47.57
C ARG A 8 -6.09 38.82 46.10
N TYR A 9 -5.11 39.12 45.25
CA TYR A 9 -4.92 38.44 43.98
C TYR A 9 -4.31 37.07 44.29
N VAL A 10 -4.98 35.98 43.95
CA VAL A 10 -4.38 34.64 44.00
C VAL A 10 -3.95 34.29 42.57
N SER A 11 -2.69 34.58 42.28
CA SER A 11 -1.98 34.06 41.13
C SER A 11 -1.59 32.61 41.41
N ASN A 12 -2.28 31.65 40.80
CA ASN A 12 -1.74 30.30 40.65
C ASN A 12 -1.00 30.22 39.32
N HIS A 13 0.30 30.47 39.40
CA HIS A 13 1.29 30.17 38.37
C HIS A 13 2.08 28.94 38.85
N GLU A 14 1.69 27.74 38.41
CA GLU A 14 2.53 26.55 38.54
C GLU A 14 2.38 25.68 37.29
N GLY A 15 3.51 25.23 36.73
CA GLY A 15 3.53 24.12 35.78
C GLY A 15 3.86 24.45 34.32
N MET A 16 4.73 25.42 34.05
CA MET A 16 5.37 25.58 32.75
C MET A 16 6.39 24.46 32.52
N HIS A 17 5.91 23.24 32.23
CA HIS A 17 6.77 22.18 31.71
C HIS A 17 7.12 22.49 30.26
N GLN A 18 8.41 22.76 30.03
CA GLN A 18 9.04 22.83 28.72
C GLN A 18 8.80 21.51 27.97
N ARG A 19 7.77 21.47 27.12
CA ARG A 19 7.70 20.51 26.03
C ARG A 19 8.68 20.99 24.97
N LYS A 20 9.89 20.41 24.98
CA LYS A 20 10.77 20.41 23.82
C LYS A 20 9.94 19.94 22.63
N SER A 21 9.64 20.86 21.73
CA SER A 21 9.12 20.59 20.39
C SER A 21 10.21 19.90 19.57
N GLY A 22 10.42 18.62 19.86
CA GLY A 22 11.01 17.70 18.90
C GLY A 22 9.98 17.47 17.79
N ALA A 23 10.10 18.23 16.71
CA ALA A 23 9.37 17.93 15.49
C ALA A 23 9.68 16.49 15.06
N PRO A 24 8.69 15.63 14.78
CA PRO A 24 8.97 14.39 14.09
C PRO A 24 9.47 14.73 12.70
N SER A 25 10.76 14.50 12.46
CA SER A 25 11.37 14.45 11.14
C SER A 25 10.53 13.52 10.27
N ARG A 26 9.81 14.09 9.31
CA ARG A 26 9.14 13.37 8.23
C ARG A 26 10.21 12.51 7.53
N PRO A 27 10.03 11.20 7.35
CA PRO A 27 10.82 10.46 6.38
C PRO A 27 10.45 10.97 4.98
N SER A 28 11.26 11.92 4.52
CA SER A 28 11.42 12.28 3.12
C SER A 28 12.08 11.10 2.42
N THR A 29 11.29 10.28 1.72
CA THR A 29 11.64 9.61 0.47
C THR A 29 10.43 8.85 -0.05
N PHE A 30 9.56 9.53 -0.78
CA PHE A 30 8.86 8.86 -1.87
C PHE A 30 9.22 9.61 -3.13
N SER A 31 10.27 9.10 -3.79
CA SER A 31 10.67 9.52 -5.11
C SER A 31 9.44 9.55 -6.01
N SER A 32 9.19 10.73 -6.55
CA SER A 32 8.29 10.95 -7.68
C SER A 32 8.65 9.96 -8.78
N ILE A 33 7.79 8.97 -9.01
CA ILE A 33 7.81 8.20 -10.24
C ILE A 33 7.17 9.12 -11.29
N PRO A 34 7.89 9.58 -12.32
CA PRO A 34 7.24 10.20 -13.46
C PRO A 34 6.44 9.10 -14.18
N ILE A 35 5.11 9.19 -14.09
CA ILE A 35 4.20 8.48 -15.00
C ILE A 35 4.49 9.04 -16.39
N ARG A 36 5.31 8.32 -17.16
CA ARG A 36 5.42 8.54 -18.59
C ARG A 36 4.11 8.09 -19.21
N ASN A 37 3.22 9.05 -19.45
CA ASN A 37 2.14 8.91 -20.42
C ASN A 37 2.79 8.60 -21.77
N ALA A 38 2.82 7.32 -22.13
CA ALA A 38 3.13 6.90 -23.48
C ALA A 38 1.97 7.35 -24.36
N ALA A 39 2.17 8.48 -25.04
CA ALA A 39 1.35 8.89 -26.14
C ALA A 39 1.29 7.75 -27.17
N SER A 40 0.08 7.25 -27.39
CA SER A 40 -0.29 6.39 -28.50
C SER A 40 -0.13 7.19 -29.81
N SER A 41 1.12 7.34 -30.26
CA SER A 41 1.43 7.82 -31.61
C SER A 41 1.23 6.66 -32.57
N SER A 42 0.00 6.55 -33.07
CA SER A 42 -0.36 5.75 -34.24
C SER A 42 0.34 6.32 -35.48
N LYS A 43 1.65 6.07 -35.61
CA LYS A 43 2.35 6.24 -36.89
C LYS A 43 1.99 5.08 -37.81
N SER A 44 0.91 5.33 -38.53
CA SER A 44 0.56 4.70 -39.79
C SER A 44 1.74 4.82 -40.76
N TYR A 45 2.40 3.70 -41.06
CA TYR A 45 3.28 3.58 -42.21
C TYR A 45 2.55 2.77 -43.27
N ASN A 46 1.79 3.50 -44.08
CA ASN A 46 1.45 3.07 -45.41
C ASN A 46 2.71 3.06 -46.28
N GLY A 47 2.84 2.02 -47.10
CA GLY A 47 3.57 2.11 -48.35
C GLY A 47 4.97 1.49 -48.34
N SER A 48 5.07 0.29 -48.90
CA SER A 48 5.75 0.11 -50.19
C SER A 48 5.62 -1.34 -50.63
N ARG A 49 4.59 -1.58 -51.45
CA ARG A 49 4.63 -2.63 -52.46
C ARG A 49 5.77 -2.31 -53.42
N LYS A 50 6.65 -3.27 -53.69
CA LYS A 50 7.43 -3.36 -54.92
C LYS A 50 7.84 -4.83 -55.15
N PRO A 51 8.16 -5.21 -56.39
CA PRO A 51 7.38 -6.19 -57.13
C PRO A 51 8.08 -7.54 -57.30
N SER A 52 7.28 -8.47 -57.81
CA SER A 52 7.65 -9.75 -58.39
C SER A 52 8.99 -9.72 -59.15
N ARG A 53 9.91 -10.58 -58.74
CA ARG A 53 10.93 -11.16 -59.62
C ARG A 53 10.75 -12.67 -59.62
N SER A 54 10.05 -13.13 -60.64
CA SER A 54 10.18 -14.48 -61.18
C SER A 54 11.59 -14.65 -61.74
N SER A 55 12.34 -15.66 -61.28
CA SER A 55 13.25 -16.37 -62.17
C SER A 55 13.82 -17.64 -61.54
N SER A 56 13.66 -18.71 -62.31
CA SER A 56 14.53 -19.88 -62.40
C SER A 56 14.42 -20.95 -61.32
N SER A 57 13.45 -21.83 -61.58
CA SER A 57 13.68 -23.26 -61.55
C SER A 57 15.03 -23.62 -62.20
N ASN A 58 16.03 -23.90 -61.39
CA ASN A 58 17.09 -24.83 -61.78
C ASN A 58 16.99 -25.99 -60.77
N ASN A 59 16.42 -27.10 -61.24
CA ASN A 59 16.40 -28.38 -60.56
C ASN A 59 17.83 -28.96 -60.55
N THR A 60 18.73 -28.36 -59.80
CA THR A 60 19.90 -29.06 -59.26
C THR A 60 19.48 -29.63 -57.91
N PRO A 61 19.75 -30.90 -57.58
CA PRO A 61 19.54 -31.42 -56.23
C PRO A 61 20.30 -30.51 -55.29
N ALA A 62 19.56 -29.65 -54.58
CA ALA A 62 20.12 -28.64 -53.72
C ALA A 62 20.98 -29.38 -52.71
N GLU A 63 22.27 -29.05 -52.70
CA GLU A 63 23.19 -29.39 -51.62
C GLU A 63 22.50 -28.94 -50.33
N LEU A 64 21.87 -29.89 -49.65
CA LEU A 64 21.04 -29.59 -48.48
C LEU A 64 21.96 -28.96 -47.47
N ASP A 65 21.68 -27.71 -47.11
CA ASP A 65 22.48 -26.97 -46.15
C ASP A 65 22.45 -27.71 -44.81
N THR A 66 23.49 -28.52 -44.59
CA THR A 66 23.65 -29.37 -43.40
C THR A 66 23.89 -28.55 -42.14
N SER A 67 23.87 -27.21 -42.21
CA SER A 67 23.91 -26.34 -41.04
C SER A 67 22.59 -26.26 -40.29
N LEU A 68 21.46 -26.58 -40.93
CA LEU A 68 20.13 -26.49 -40.33
C LEU A 68 19.74 -27.80 -39.62
N PRO A 69 19.22 -27.74 -38.38
CA PRO A 69 18.79 -28.92 -37.63
C PRO A 69 17.82 -29.85 -38.37
N LYS A 70 16.97 -29.33 -39.26
CA LYS A 70 16.07 -30.14 -40.09
C LYS A 70 16.78 -31.03 -41.14
N ASN A 71 18.04 -30.74 -41.46
CA ASN A 71 18.85 -31.48 -42.43
C ASN A 71 19.85 -32.45 -41.76
N PHE A 72 19.84 -32.54 -40.43
CA PHE A 72 20.67 -33.51 -39.72
C PHE A 72 20.15 -34.95 -39.94
N PRO A 73 21.01 -35.98 -39.79
CA PRO A 73 20.58 -37.39 -39.85
C PRO A 73 19.45 -37.73 -38.86
N LYS A 74 19.36 -36.98 -37.76
CA LYS A 74 18.25 -37.00 -36.79
C LYS A 74 17.65 -35.60 -36.72
N PRO A 75 16.70 -35.26 -37.61
CA PRO A 75 16.11 -33.94 -37.62
C PRO A 75 15.29 -33.71 -36.36
N LEU A 76 15.18 -32.44 -35.94
CA LEU A 76 14.35 -32.04 -34.80
C LEU A 76 13.03 -31.44 -35.27
N THR A 77 11.92 -31.90 -34.70
CA THR A 77 10.58 -31.34 -34.90
C THR A 77 10.52 -29.93 -34.30
N CYS A 78 9.96 -28.98 -35.05
CA CYS A 78 9.71 -27.63 -34.60
C CYS A 78 8.72 -27.62 -33.42
N HIS A 79 9.13 -27.09 -32.27
CA HIS A 79 8.31 -26.98 -31.07
C HIS A 79 6.92 -26.35 -31.33
N PHE A 80 6.86 -25.21 -32.05
CA PHE A 80 5.60 -24.50 -32.31
C PHE A 80 4.68 -25.27 -33.27
N TRP A 81 5.25 -25.93 -34.28
CA TRP A 81 4.47 -26.76 -35.19
C TRP A 81 3.92 -27.98 -34.45
N HIS A 82 4.71 -28.62 -33.60
CA HIS A 82 4.28 -29.77 -32.82
C HIS A 82 3.15 -29.43 -31.84
N GLN A 83 3.27 -28.32 -31.11
CA GLN A 83 2.26 -27.92 -30.11
C GLN A 83 0.96 -27.40 -30.73
N ASN A 84 1.06 -26.58 -31.77
CA ASN A 84 -0.08 -25.81 -32.28
C ASN A 84 -0.54 -26.28 -33.67
N GLY A 85 0.11 -27.30 -34.24
CA GLY A 85 -0.06 -27.70 -35.64
C GLY A 85 0.42 -26.65 -36.66
N ARG A 86 1.00 -25.53 -36.20
CA ARG A 86 1.34 -24.38 -37.04
C ARG A 86 2.54 -23.61 -36.51
N CYS A 87 3.52 -23.33 -37.39
CA CYS A 87 4.62 -22.41 -37.12
C CYS A 87 4.37 -21.06 -37.82
N SER A 88 4.88 -19.97 -37.25
CA SER A 88 4.87 -18.65 -37.88
C SER A 88 5.84 -18.53 -39.06
N LYS A 89 6.85 -19.40 -39.12
CA LYS A 89 7.80 -19.50 -40.24
C LYS A 89 7.31 -20.52 -41.27
N ARG A 90 7.65 -20.32 -42.56
CA ARG A 90 7.44 -21.34 -43.59
C ARG A 90 8.40 -22.51 -43.38
N ASP A 91 8.08 -23.68 -43.91
CA ASP A 91 8.92 -24.90 -43.78
C ASP A 91 10.37 -24.69 -44.29
N VAL A 92 10.52 -23.95 -45.39
CA VAL A 92 11.84 -23.60 -45.94
C VAL A 92 12.63 -22.63 -45.04
N ASP A 93 11.95 -21.72 -44.33
CA ASP A 93 12.55 -20.67 -43.49
C ASP A 93 12.73 -21.10 -42.02
N CYS A 94 12.10 -22.21 -41.62
CA CYS A 94 12.24 -22.77 -40.29
C CYS A 94 13.52 -23.61 -40.20
N ALA A 95 14.24 -23.48 -39.08
CA ALA A 95 15.44 -24.28 -38.82
C ALA A 95 15.12 -25.74 -38.43
N TYR A 96 13.86 -26.00 -38.06
CA TYR A 96 13.36 -27.27 -37.55
C TYR A 96 12.29 -27.83 -38.51
N ALA A 97 12.07 -29.15 -38.46
CA ALA A 97 11.11 -29.85 -39.32
C ALA A 97 9.64 -29.54 -38.93
N HIS A 98 8.77 -29.31 -39.93
CA HIS A 98 7.31 -29.23 -39.75
C HIS A 98 6.61 -30.57 -40.00
N TYR A 99 7.21 -31.64 -39.47
CA TYR A 99 6.64 -32.98 -39.42
C TYR A 99 7.22 -33.68 -38.18
N ASP A 100 6.53 -34.72 -37.69
CA ASP A 100 7.00 -35.43 -36.50
C ASP A 100 8.20 -36.33 -36.84
N THR A 101 9.34 -36.02 -36.21
CA THR A 101 10.61 -36.74 -36.32
C THR A 101 10.86 -37.67 -35.13
N GLY A 102 9.99 -37.64 -34.11
CA GLY A 102 10.21 -38.29 -32.82
C GLY A 102 11.13 -37.52 -31.85
N PHE A 103 11.77 -36.43 -32.30
CA PHE A 103 12.66 -35.61 -31.47
C PHE A 103 12.25 -34.14 -31.52
N ILE A 104 11.60 -33.64 -30.47
CA ILE A 104 11.07 -32.27 -30.43
C ILE A 104 12.14 -31.29 -29.95
N SER A 105 12.26 -30.13 -30.59
CA SER A 105 13.15 -29.06 -30.11
C SER A 105 12.62 -28.41 -28.83
N SER A 106 13.53 -27.92 -27.97
CA SER A 106 13.14 -27.21 -26.74
C SER A 106 12.39 -25.90 -27.06
N ALA A 107 11.47 -25.51 -26.18
CA ALA A 107 10.81 -24.21 -26.26
C ALA A 107 11.85 -23.07 -26.28
N PRO A 108 11.67 -22.02 -27.10
CA PRO A 108 12.54 -20.86 -27.05
C PRO A 108 12.41 -20.19 -25.68
N VAL A 109 13.52 -20.05 -24.95
CA VAL A 109 13.52 -19.34 -23.68
C VAL A 109 13.86 -17.88 -23.99
N THR A 110 12.98 -16.98 -23.59
CA THR A 110 13.29 -15.55 -23.60
C THR A 110 13.75 -15.17 -22.21
N PRO A 111 15.05 -14.95 -21.97
CA PRO A 111 15.50 -14.50 -20.66
C PRO A 111 14.82 -13.17 -20.33
N LEU A 112 14.40 -13.02 -19.06
CA LEU A 112 13.66 -11.86 -18.59
C LEU A 112 14.48 -10.58 -18.88
N GLY A 113 13.99 -9.72 -19.78
CA GLY A 113 14.66 -8.48 -20.20
C GLY A 113 15.46 -8.56 -21.50
N ALA A 114 15.57 -9.72 -22.15
CA ALA A 114 16.16 -9.83 -23.49
C ALA A 114 15.09 -9.61 -24.57
N SER A 115 15.42 -8.82 -25.61
CA SER A 115 14.56 -8.61 -26.77
C SER A 115 14.50 -9.80 -27.72
N GLU A 116 15.31 -10.82 -27.50
CA GLU A 116 15.50 -11.94 -28.41
C GLU A 116 15.49 -13.27 -27.64
N ALA A 117 14.72 -14.23 -28.14
CA ALA A 117 14.65 -15.58 -27.58
C ALA A 117 15.85 -16.39 -28.05
N PHE A 118 16.57 -17.01 -27.11
CA PHE A 118 17.70 -17.89 -27.41
C PHE A 118 17.25 -19.34 -27.26
N ALA A 119 17.60 -20.19 -28.23
CA ALA A 119 17.35 -21.63 -28.16
C ALA A 119 18.68 -22.41 -28.20
N GLY A 120 18.77 -23.49 -27.41
CA GLY A 120 19.89 -24.42 -27.40
C GLY A 120 21.21 -23.86 -26.84
N ARG A 121 22.34 -24.31 -27.39
CA ARG A 121 23.73 -24.02 -26.95
C ARG A 121 24.11 -22.54 -26.87
N ASN A 122 23.27 -21.64 -27.37
CA ASN A 122 23.46 -20.20 -27.25
C ASN A 122 23.06 -19.67 -25.85
N ILE A 123 22.22 -20.38 -25.08
CA ILE A 123 21.93 -20.05 -23.67
C ILE A 123 23.19 -20.19 -22.81
N ASP A 124 23.97 -21.26 -23.00
CA ASP A 124 25.19 -21.50 -22.22
C ASP A 124 26.25 -20.42 -22.46
N LYS A 125 26.30 -19.89 -23.69
CA LYS A 125 27.17 -18.75 -24.04
C LYS A 125 26.70 -17.46 -23.37
N TYR A 126 25.39 -17.24 -23.26
CA TYR A 126 24.83 -16.07 -22.58
C TYR A 126 25.04 -16.15 -21.06
N ALA A 127 24.85 -17.32 -20.46
CA ALA A 127 25.11 -17.55 -19.04
C ALA A 127 26.58 -17.30 -18.67
N LYS A 128 27.54 -17.78 -19.50
CA LYS A 128 28.97 -17.48 -19.32
C LYS A 128 29.33 -16.00 -19.55
N LYS A 129 28.66 -15.33 -20.49
CA LYS A 129 28.95 -13.92 -20.82
C LYS A 129 28.43 -12.95 -19.75
N LEU A 130 27.38 -13.30 -19.03
CA LEU A 130 26.81 -12.49 -17.96
C LEU A 130 27.49 -12.68 -16.61
N ASP A 131 28.48 -13.56 -16.51
CA ASP A 131 29.27 -13.82 -15.29
C ASP A 131 28.39 -13.81 -14.03
N MET A 132 27.26 -14.54 -14.12
CA MET A 132 26.31 -14.70 -13.03
C MET A 132 26.74 -15.94 -12.25
N PRO A 133 27.60 -15.81 -11.21
CA PRO A 133 27.94 -16.94 -10.39
C PRO A 133 26.65 -17.45 -9.74
N MET A 134 26.41 -18.76 -9.88
CA MET A 134 25.43 -19.46 -9.07
C MET A 134 25.74 -19.12 -7.61
N PRO A 135 24.79 -18.57 -6.83
CA PRO A 135 25.07 -18.11 -5.47
C PRO A 135 25.71 -19.24 -4.67
N LEU A 136 26.85 -18.96 -4.05
CA LEU A 136 27.51 -19.95 -3.21
C LEU A 136 26.56 -20.31 -2.05
N LEU A 137 26.57 -21.55 -1.59
CA LEU A 137 25.71 -22.00 -0.49
C LEU A 137 25.83 -21.09 0.75
N ALA A 138 27.01 -20.55 1.01
CA ALA A 138 27.26 -19.60 2.09
C ALA A 138 26.47 -18.28 1.93
N ASP A 139 26.28 -17.78 0.71
CA ASP A 139 25.52 -16.56 0.44
C ASP A 139 24.02 -16.79 0.67
N LEU A 140 23.51 -17.97 0.31
CA LEU A 140 22.13 -18.36 0.57
C LEU A 140 21.88 -18.49 2.08
N GLN A 141 22.78 -19.15 2.81
CA GLN A 141 22.69 -19.28 4.26
C GLN A 141 22.75 -17.92 4.97
N LYS A 142 23.58 -16.99 4.48
CA LYS A 142 23.61 -15.61 5.00
C LYS A 142 22.29 -14.89 4.79
N ARG A 143 21.66 -15.05 3.61
CA ARG A 143 20.34 -14.46 3.34
C ARG A 143 19.25 -15.07 4.20
N GLU A 144 19.27 -16.38 4.40
CA GLU A 144 18.34 -17.10 5.26
C GLU A 144 18.42 -16.58 6.70
N ASN A 145 19.62 -16.43 7.26
CA ASN A 145 19.80 -15.87 8.60
C ASN A 145 19.29 -14.42 8.73
N ILE A 146 19.47 -13.60 7.68
CA ILE A 146 18.95 -12.22 7.66
C ILE A 146 17.42 -12.23 7.65
N VAL A 147 16.81 -13.07 6.82
CA VAL A 147 15.36 -13.20 6.72
C VAL A 147 14.79 -13.71 8.05
N ALA A 148 15.37 -14.77 8.61
CA ALA A 148 14.95 -15.32 9.91
C ALA A 148 15.07 -14.28 11.04
N GLY A 149 16.13 -13.47 11.05
CA GLY A 149 16.27 -12.37 12.01
C GLY A 149 15.19 -11.29 11.84
N GLY A 150 14.89 -10.91 10.59
CA GLY A 150 13.82 -9.95 10.29
C GLY A 150 12.43 -10.49 10.62
N GLU A 151 12.18 -11.78 10.42
CA GLU A 151 10.93 -12.45 10.80
C GLU A 151 10.71 -12.40 12.31
N ALA A 152 11.74 -12.70 13.10
CA ALA A 152 11.66 -12.63 14.57
C ALA A 152 11.39 -11.21 15.08
N GLU A 153 12.06 -10.19 14.50
CA GLU A 153 11.82 -8.79 14.86
C GLU A 153 10.39 -8.34 14.51
N LEU A 154 9.89 -8.76 13.34
CA LEU A 154 8.53 -8.45 12.92
C LEU A 154 7.50 -9.13 13.82
N GLU A 155 7.75 -10.36 14.26
CA GLU A 155 6.88 -11.07 15.19
C GLU A 155 6.81 -10.36 16.55
N GLU A 156 7.95 -9.95 17.11
CA GLU A 156 8.00 -9.19 18.37
C GLU A 156 7.25 -7.85 18.25
N ARG A 157 7.44 -7.15 17.13
CA ARG A 157 6.73 -5.91 16.83
C ARG A 157 5.23 -6.14 16.72
N GLN A 158 4.81 -7.22 16.07
CA GLN A 158 3.39 -7.57 15.94
C GLN A 158 2.77 -7.88 17.31
N GLN A 159 3.47 -8.61 18.18
CA GLN A 159 3.00 -8.87 19.54
C GLN A 159 2.87 -7.59 20.37
N THR A 160 3.82 -6.67 20.23
CA THR A 160 3.78 -5.36 20.91
C THR A 160 2.57 -4.54 20.46
N LEU A 161 2.30 -4.51 19.16
CA LEU A 161 1.13 -3.82 18.62
C LEU A 161 -0.18 -4.42 19.13
N ARG A 162 -0.29 -5.75 19.20
CA ARG A 162 -1.48 -6.41 19.79
C ARG A 162 -1.72 -5.99 21.23
N ARG A 163 -0.66 -5.92 22.06
CA ARG A 163 -0.78 -5.44 23.45
C ARG A 163 -1.25 -3.98 23.52
N GLN A 164 -0.78 -3.13 22.61
CA GLN A 164 -1.21 -1.74 22.54
C GLN A 164 -2.67 -1.61 22.09
N GLU A 165 -3.10 -2.43 21.13
CA GLU A 165 -4.49 -2.49 20.69
C GLU A 165 -5.42 -2.87 21.85
N ASP A 166 -5.05 -3.90 22.64
CA ASP A 166 -5.81 -4.31 23.82
C ASP A 166 -5.86 -3.19 24.87
N GLU A 167 -4.74 -2.51 25.14
CA GLU A 167 -4.70 -1.39 26.09
C GLU A 167 -5.58 -0.21 25.63
N VAL A 168 -5.57 0.11 24.34
CA VAL A 168 -6.44 1.16 23.78
C VAL A 168 -7.91 0.79 23.94
N LYS A 169 -8.26 -0.47 23.66
CA LYS A 169 -9.63 -0.97 23.82
C LYS A 169 -10.11 -0.89 25.27
N ASP A 170 -9.25 -1.21 26.23
CA ASP A 170 -9.57 -1.06 27.66
C ASP A 170 -9.79 0.41 28.05
N ARG A 171 -8.96 1.32 27.53
CA ARG A 171 -9.12 2.76 27.73
C ARG A 171 -10.42 3.28 27.12
N GLU A 172 -10.77 2.84 25.92
CA GLU A 172 -12.04 3.19 25.25
C GLU A 172 -13.24 2.75 26.10
N SER A 173 -13.23 1.50 26.60
CA SER A 173 -14.31 1.02 27.47
C SER A 173 -14.46 1.84 28.76
N THR A 174 -13.33 2.32 29.29
CA THR A 174 -13.31 3.18 30.48
C THR A 174 -13.87 4.56 30.19
N VAL A 175 -13.54 5.14 29.03
CA VAL A 175 -14.06 6.44 28.60
C VAL A 175 -15.57 6.36 28.39
N LEU A 176 -16.07 5.33 27.70
CA LEU A 176 -17.50 5.12 27.50
C LEU A 176 -18.27 5.02 28.83
N ARG A 177 -17.71 4.33 29.83
CA ARG A 177 -18.33 4.28 31.18
C ARG A 177 -18.42 5.66 31.81
N ARG A 178 -17.35 6.46 31.70
CA ARG A 178 -17.31 7.82 32.25
C ARG A 178 -18.25 8.76 31.51
N GLU A 179 -18.42 8.60 30.21
CA GLU A 179 -19.37 9.38 29.40
C GLU A 179 -20.80 9.16 29.91
N ILE A 180 -21.21 7.91 30.12
CA ILE A 180 -22.51 7.58 30.70
C ILE A 180 -22.70 8.20 32.10
N GLU A 181 -21.66 8.15 32.94
CA GLU A 181 -21.71 8.74 34.28
C GLU A 181 -21.85 10.27 34.24
N VAL A 182 -21.15 10.93 33.31
CA VAL A 182 -21.23 12.38 33.11
C VAL A 182 -22.62 12.77 32.63
N ASP A 183 -23.19 12.05 31.66
CA ASP A 183 -24.56 12.27 31.18
C ASP A 183 -25.60 12.16 32.31
N GLU A 184 -25.46 11.17 33.19
CA GLU A 184 -26.36 11.02 34.33
C GLU A 184 -26.23 12.19 35.31
N LYS A 185 -24.99 12.61 35.60
CA LYS A 185 -24.71 13.77 36.44
C LYS A 185 -25.28 15.05 35.84
N GLU A 186 -25.17 15.23 34.53
CA GLU A 186 -25.74 16.38 33.81
C GLU A 186 -27.26 16.41 33.97
N ARG A 187 -27.95 15.30 33.71
CA ARG A 187 -29.41 15.18 33.93
C ARG A 187 -29.81 15.45 35.39
N ASN A 188 -28.98 15.05 36.35
CA ASN A 188 -29.25 15.37 37.76
C ASN A 188 -29.09 16.87 38.04
N VAL A 189 -28.04 17.50 37.52
CA VAL A 189 -27.83 18.95 37.62
C VAL A 189 -29.01 19.70 36.98
N GLU A 190 -29.47 19.31 35.81
CA GLU A 190 -30.66 19.89 35.17
C GLU A 190 -31.91 19.79 36.04
N ARG A 191 -32.17 18.63 36.64
CA ARG A 191 -33.31 18.44 37.56
C ARG A 191 -33.21 19.34 38.79
N THR A 192 -32.02 19.45 39.38
CA THR A 192 -31.80 20.30 40.56
C THR A 192 -31.93 21.78 40.22
N THR A 193 -31.37 22.24 39.10
CA THR A 193 -31.47 23.63 38.66
C THR A 193 -32.92 24.01 38.36
N ALA A 194 -33.68 23.15 37.69
CA ALA A 194 -35.12 23.36 37.46
C ALA A 194 -35.92 23.44 38.77
N SER A 195 -35.58 22.61 39.76
CA SER A 195 -36.18 22.67 41.11
C SER A 195 -35.88 24.00 41.81
N LEU A 196 -34.63 24.45 41.78
CA LEU A 196 -34.21 25.72 42.37
C LEU A 196 -34.87 26.92 41.69
N VAL A 197 -35.01 26.90 40.37
CA VAL A 197 -35.73 27.94 39.62
C VAL A 197 -37.19 28.02 40.05
N ARG A 198 -37.87 26.88 40.26
CA ARG A 198 -39.25 26.84 40.79
C ARG A 198 -39.33 27.44 42.19
N LYS A 199 -38.49 26.98 43.12
CA LYS A 199 -38.42 27.53 44.50
C LYS A 199 -38.14 29.04 44.51
N ARG A 200 -37.26 29.52 43.63
CA ARG A 200 -36.99 30.97 43.50
C ARG A 200 -38.24 31.76 43.09
N ARG A 201 -39.09 31.22 42.21
CA ARG A 201 -40.35 31.86 41.81
C ARG A 201 -41.35 31.89 42.96
N GLU A 202 -41.47 30.79 43.70
CA GLU A 202 -42.34 30.70 44.89
C GLU A 202 -41.92 31.70 45.97
N LEU A 203 -40.63 31.78 46.26
CA LEU A 203 -40.10 32.76 47.22
C LEU A 203 -40.40 34.21 46.80
N LYS A 204 -40.29 34.54 45.51
CA LYS A 204 -40.69 35.87 45.01
C LYS A 204 -42.18 36.16 45.20
N ILE A 205 -43.05 35.15 45.09
CA ILE A 205 -44.49 35.32 45.33
C ILE A 205 -44.75 35.54 46.82
N LEU A 206 -44.12 34.75 47.68
CA LEU A 206 -44.21 34.89 49.14
C LEU A 206 -43.70 36.25 49.60
N GLU A 207 -42.56 36.71 49.08
CA GLU A 207 -41.99 38.04 49.35
C GLU A 207 -42.98 39.16 49.04
N LYS A 208 -43.62 39.12 47.86
CA LYS A 208 -44.67 40.09 47.49
C LYS A 208 -45.88 40.03 48.43
N SER A 209 -46.28 38.84 48.84
CA SER A 209 -47.41 38.65 49.78
C SER A 209 -47.11 39.23 51.16
N ILE A 210 -45.89 38.98 51.68
CA ILE A 210 -45.41 39.54 52.95
C ILE A 210 -45.39 41.06 52.87
N LYS A 211 -44.81 41.63 51.79
CA LYS A 211 -44.76 43.09 51.61
C LYS A 211 -46.15 43.74 51.64
N ARG A 212 -47.14 43.15 50.95
CA ARG A 212 -48.53 43.62 50.99
C ARG A 212 -49.12 43.55 52.40
N ARG A 213 -48.85 42.48 53.14
CA ARG A 213 -49.33 42.32 54.53
C ARG A 213 -48.71 43.37 55.45
N GLU A 214 -47.43 43.67 55.29
CA GLU A 214 -46.74 44.72 56.05
C GLU A 214 -47.29 46.11 55.73
N GLU A 215 -47.54 46.43 54.46
CA GLU A 215 -48.17 47.70 54.06
C GLU A 215 -49.56 47.85 54.67
N ALA A 216 -50.40 46.81 54.61
CA ALA A 216 -51.72 46.81 55.23
C ALA A 216 -51.67 46.94 56.77
N LEU A 217 -50.65 46.38 57.42
CA LEU A 217 -50.45 46.57 58.86
C LEU A 217 -50.01 48.01 59.19
N ARG A 218 -49.13 48.61 58.37
CA ARG A 218 -48.71 50.01 58.52
C ARG A 218 -49.90 50.97 58.38
N GLU A 219 -50.76 50.76 57.39
CA GLU A 219 -51.96 51.58 57.17
C GLU A 219 -52.93 51.53 58.36
N LYS A 220 -53.05 50.38 59.03
CA LYS A 220 -53.91 50.24 60.22
C LYS A 220 -53.39 50.93 61.49
N MET A 221 -52.13 51.36 61.51
CA MET A 221 -51.50 52.01 62.68
C MET A 221 -51.53 53.54 62.62
N ILE A 222 -51.98 54.12 61.51
CA ILE A 222 -52.14 55.57 61.30
C ILE A 222 -53.61 55.92 61.56
#